data_AF-X0WFZ3-F1
#
_entry.id   AF-X0WFZ3-F1
#
_cell.length_a   1.000
_cell.length_b   1.000
_cell.length_c   1.000
_cell.angle_alpha   90.00
_cell.angle_beta   90.00
_cell.angle_gamma   90.00
#
_symmetry.space_group_name_H-M   'P 1'
#
loop_
_entity.id
_entity.type
_entity.pdbx_description
1 polymer ?
#
loop_
_entity_poly.entity_id
_entity_poly.type
_entity_poly.pdbx_seq_one_letter_code
_entity_poly.pdbx_strand_id
1 'polypeptide(L)'
;HFGPLENARATRSCERDVIEGYYWKGPPTGKLAKNMLKHFLTTQHDGVKFLLMNIEAIRTKNGFTVCEEFLKGHGKSMVVIDESTCIKNPKAQVTKAAFKLGDLADRRFILSGTPMTQGPLDLFSQLKFLHTKAPGYRTWTAFKTAFAVQETQYAGQRSFQKIVGYRNLDRLTEIMKPTALRLTKEECLDLPAKVWQEIAIEMTSEQQKVYNEMKNHALSELAYGAIVSSTLPLTTIMKLQQ
;
A
#
# COMPACT_ATOMS: atom_id res chain seq x y z
N HIS A 1 24.10 -1.77 18.78
CA HIS A 1 24.04 -1.35 20.21
C HIS A 1 23.77 0.14 20.22
N PHE A 2 22.51 0.57 20.39
CA PHE A 2 22.15 1.99 20.46
C PHE A 2 22.05 2.39 21.94
N GLY A 3 22.96 3.24 22.40
CA GLY A 3 22.91 3.91 23.70
C GLY A 3 21.98 5.13 23.68
N PRO A 4 21.56 5.63 24.86
CA PRO A 4 20.46 6.57 24.99
C PRO A 4 20.83 8.02 24.63
N LEU A 5 19.85 8.74 24.07
CA LEU A 5 19.89 10.17 23.77
C LEU A 5 19.85 10.99 25.06
N GLU A 6 20.97 11.63 25.43
CA GLU A 6 21.01 12.70 26.42
C GLU A 6 21.33 14.06 25.79
N ASN A 7 20.48 15.01 26.16
CA ASN A 7 20.73 16.44 26.42
C ASN A 7 21.20 17.36 25.27
N ALA A 8 20.28 18.29 24.97
CA ALA A 8 20.50 19.53 24.26
C ALA A 8 21.71 20.31 24.79
N ARG A 9 22.64 20.63 23.88
CA ARG A 9 23.55 21.77 24.01
C ARG A 9 23.51 22.58 22.71
N ALA A 10 22.95 23.77 22.80
CA ALA A 10 23.12 24.82 21.81
C ALA A 10 24.56 25.33 21.89
N THR A 11 25.34 25.18 20.81
CA THR A 11 26.33 26.14 20.28
C THR A 11 27.12 25.51 19.13
N ARG A 12 26.81 25.90 17.89
CA ARG A 12 27.76 26.28 16.83
C ARG A 12 27.01 26.63 15.55
N SER A 13 27.43 27.74 14.95
CA SER A 13 26.90 28.36 13.75
C SER A 13 27.17 27.55 12.48
N CYS A 14 26.21 27.61 11.55
CA CYS A 14 26.40 27.49 10.10
C CYS A 14 26.63 26.09 9.49
N GLU A 15 25.71 25.16 9.73
CA GLU A 15 25.24 24.24 8.68
C GLU A 15 23.72 24.41 8.68
N ARG A 16 23.15 25.10 7.68
CA ARG A 16 21.70 25.07 7.48
C ARG A 16 21.39 23.64 7.07
N ASP A 17 20.69 22.89 7.92
CA ASP A 17 20.21 21.56 7.59
C ASP A 17 19.55 21.61 6.21
N VAL A 18 20.12 20.90 5.23
CA VAL A 18 19.58 20.88 3.86
C VAL A 18 18.26 20.10 3.83
N ILE A 19 17.89 19.42 4.92
CA ILE A 19 16.76 18.52 5.02
C ILE A 19 16.00 18.77 6.34
N GLU A 20 14.70 19.03 6.24
CA GLU A 20 13.78 19.09 7.39
C GLU A 20 12.72 18.00 7.28
N GLY A 21 12.54 17.17 8.29
CA GLY A 21 11.61 16.03 8.26
C GLY A 21 10.56 16.05 9.36
N TYR A 22 9.33 15.67 9.04
CA TYR A 22 8.26 15.47 10.02
C TYR A 22 7.56 14.12 9.79
N TYR A 23 7.52 13.28 10.82
CA TYR A 23 6.77 12.02 10.80
C TYR A 23 5.43 12.16 11.53
N TRP A 24 4.33 12.11 10.79
CA TRP A 24 2.98 12.24 11.31
C TRP A 24 2.46 10.91 11.85
N LYS A 25 2.19 10.87 13.16
CA LYS A 25 1.66 9.68 13.87
C LYS A 25 0.18 9.79 14.24
N GLY A 26 -0.47 10.91 13.92
CA GLY A 26 -1.82 11.21 14.38
C GLY A 26 -2.01 12.70 14.65
N PRO A 27 -3.25 13.14 14.96
CA PRO A 27 -3.51 14.49 15.41
C PRO A 27 -2.68 14.83 16.66
N PRO A 28 -1.91 15.93 16.67
CA PRO A 28 -1.03 16.24 17.79
C PRO A 28 -1.81 16.51 19.08
N THR A 29 -1.45 15.78 20.13
CA THR A 29 -1.98 15.96 21.48
C THR A 29 -1.03 16.88 22.28
N GLY A 30 -1.52 18.03 22.73
CA GLY A 30 -0.74 19.02 23.48
C GLY A 30 -0.25 20.23 22.66
N LYS A 31 0.02 21.32 23.36
CA LYS A 31 0.39 22.63 22.77
C LYS A 31 1.71 22.57 22.02
N LEU A 32 2.71 21.87 22.57
CA LEU A 32 4.04 21.75 21.97
C LEU A 32 3.99 20.99 20.64
N ALA A 33 3.32 19.84 20.57
CA ALA A 33 3.17 19.07 19.34
C ALA A 33 2.41 19.84 18.25
N LYS A 34 1.35 20.57 18.63
CA LYS A 34 0.61 21.45 17.70
C LYS A 34 1.48 22.57 17.15
N ASN A 35 2.29 23.19 18.00
CA ASN A 35 3.20 24.26 17.59
C ASN A 35 4.31 23.74 16.69
N MET A 36 4.87 22.55 16.95
CA MET A 36 5.88 21.93 16.08
C MET A 36 5.32 21.62 14.70
N LEU A 37 4.12 21.02 14.61
CA LEU A 37 3.48 20.76 13.32
C LEU A 37 3.20 22.08 12.57
N LYS A 38 2.63 23.08 13.26
CA LYS A 38 2.36 24.38 12.66
C LYS A 38 3.65 25.02 12.14
N HIS A 39 4.71 25.02 12.94
CA HIS A 39 6.01 25.55 12.54
C HIS A 39 6.57 24.83 11.32
N PHE A 40 6.53 23.50 11.30
CA PHE A 40 6.95 22.70 10.14
C PHE A 40 6.18 23.07 8.87
N LEU A 41 4.85 23.25 8.95
CA LEU A 41 4.00 23.56 7.79
C LEU A 41 4.13 25.01 7.29
N THR A 42 4.39 25.97 8.18
CA THR A 42 4.39 27.40 7.80
C THR A 42 5.76 27.97 7.51
N THR A 43 6.82 27.35 8.01
CA THR A 43 8.18 27.91 7.92
C THR A 43 8.81 27.53 6.58
N GLN A 44 9.24 28.55 5.84
CA GLN A 44 10.02 28.37 4.62
C GLN A 44 11.40 27.83 4.98
N HIS A 45 11.86 26.88 4.16
CA HIS A 45 13.11 26.18 4.36
C HIS A 45 13.86 26.20 3.02
N ASP A 46 15.12 26.62 3.04
CA ASP A 46 15.93 26.77 1.81
C ASP A 46 16.30 25.41 1.18
N GLY A 47 16.21 24.32 1.96
CA GLY A 47 16.44 22.94 1.52
C GLY A 47 15.15 22.12 1.31
N VAL A 48 15.25 20.80 1.38
CA VAL A 48 14.13 19.87 1.14
C VAL A 48 13.35 19.59 2.42
N LYS A 49 12.02 19.65 2.36
CA LYS A 49 11.14 19.21 3.46
C LYS A 49 10.52 17.85 3.15
N PHE A 50 10.46 16.97 4.14
CA PHE A 50 9.82 15.66 4.05
C PHE A 50 8.69 15.53 5.06
N LEU A 51 7.47 15.32 4.58
CA LEU A 51 6.35 14.86 5.40
C LEU A 51 6.18 13.35 5.20
N LEU A 52 6.40 12.58 6.26
CA LEU A 52 6.24 11.13 6.26
C LEU A 52 4.96 10.78 7.02
N MET A 53 4.14 9.89 6.47
CA MET A 53 2.97 9.34 7.17
C MET A 53 2.59 7.97 6.65
N ASN A 54 1.88 7.20 7.46
CA ASN A 54 1.18 6.00 6.97
C ASN A 54 0.10 6.42 5.97
N ILE A 55 0.06 5.80 4.79
CA ILE A 55 -0.92 6.15 3.75
C ILE A 55 -2.36 6.05 4.26
N GLU A 56 -2.67 5.15 5.19
CA GLU A 56 -4.02 4.98 5.71
C GLU A 56 -4.54 6.19 6.50
N ALA A 57 -3.63 7.07 6.94
CA ALA A 57 -3.97 8.31 7.61
C ALA A 57 -4.72 9.29 6.71
N ILE A 58 -4.48 9.28 5.39
CA ILE A 58 -5.10 10.23 4.45
C ILE A 58 -6.60 9.97 4.25
N ARG A 59 -7.12 8.83 4.76
CA ARG A 59 -8.56 8.57 4.85
C ARG A 59 -9.26 9.49 5.84
N THR A 60 -8.53 9.94 6.86
CA THR A 60 -9.05 10.83 7.89
C THR A 60 -8.93 12.28 7.43
N LYS A 61 -9.88 13.14 7.85
CA LYS A 61 -9.83 14.58 7.54
C LYS A 61 -8.51 15.21 8.02
N ASN A 62 -8.06 14.88 9.24
CA ASN A 62 -6.84 15.44 9.82
C ASN A 62 -5.59 15.04 9.02
N GLY A 63 -5.45 13.76 8.66
CA GLY A 63 -4.31 13.31 7.86
C GLY A 63 -4.30 13.94 6.48
N PHE A 64 -5.46 14.01 5.82
CA PHE A 64 -5.60 14.66 4.52
C PHE A 64 -5.24 16.16 4.57
N THR A 65 -5.77 16.90 5.54
CA THR A 65 -5.53 18.34 5.68
C THR A 65 -4.06 18.65 5.91
N VAL A 66 -3.35 17.85 6.71
CA VAL A 66 -1.89 18.06 6.92
C VAL A 66 -1.11 17.90 5.62
N CYS A 67 -1.41 16.88 4.81
CA CYS A 67 -0.78 16.74 3.49
C CYS A 67 -1.15 17.88 2.55
N GLU A 68 -2.41 18.28 2.53
CA GLU A 68 -2.89 19.37 1.68
C GLU A 68 -2.22 20.70 2.03
N GLU A 69 -2.11 21.04 3.33
CA GLU A 69 -1.40 22.23 3.81
C GLU A 69 0.08 22.17 3.47
N PHE A 70 0.72 21.01 3.64
CA PHE A 70 2.13 20.81 3.27
C PHE A 70 2.35 21.03 1.76
N LEU A 71 1.53 20.43 0.91
CA LEU A 71 1.67 20.55 -0.54
C LEU A 71 1.37 21.98 -1.04
N LYS A 72 0.43 22.70 -0.41
CA LYS A 72 0.07 24.08 -0.79
C LYS A 72 1.00 25.15 -0.21
N GLY A 73 1.59 24.90 0.95
CA GLY A 73 2.43 25.85 1.68
C GLY A 73 3.87 25.95 1.16
N HIS A 74 4.29 24.99 0.34
CA HIS A 74 5.63 24.91 -0.22
C HIS A 74 5.56 24.95 -1.75
N GLY A 75 6.63 25.47 -2.39
CA GLY A 75 6.68 25.68 -3.84
C GLY A 75 6.58 24.39 -4.67
N LYS A 76 7.72 23.88 -5.16
CA LYS A 76 7.73 22.62 -5.91
C LYS A 76 7.54 21.44 -4.96
N SER A 77 6.57 20.59 -5.25
CA SER A 77 6.16 19.49 -4.39
C SER A 77 6.16 18.14 -5.10
N MET A 78 6.34 17.08 -4.32
CA MET A 78 6.34 15.71 -4.80
C MET A 78 5.57 14.82 -3.84
N VAL A 79 4.78 13.90 -4.39
CA VAL A 79 4.15 12.82 -3.62
C VAL A 79 4.76 11.49 -4.05
N VAL A 80 5.25 10.72 -3.08
CA VAL A 80 5.76 9.37 -3.27
C VAL A 80 4.88 8.41 -2.47
N ILE A 81 4.34 7.39 -3.14
CA ILE A 81 3.59 6.32 -2.50
C ILE A 81 4.45 5.06 -2.50
N ASP A 82 4.85 4.63 -1.31
CA ASP A 82 5.45 3.31 -1.11
C ASP A 82 4.36 2.23 -1.03
N GLU A 83 4.68 1.04 -1.54
CA GLU A 83 3.75 -0.08 -1.76
C GLU A 83 2.44 0.35 -2.45
N SER A 84 2.54 0.80 -3.71
CA SER A 84 1.44 1.39 -4.47
C SER A 84 0.22 0.49 -4.70
N THR A 85 0.32 -0.80 -4.42
CA THR A 85 -0.85 -1.71 -4.44
C THR A 85 -1.90 -1.30 -3.40
N CYS A 86 -1.54 -0.52 -2.37
CA CYS A 86 -2.48 0.05 -1.41
C CYS A 86 -3.55 0.95 -2.06
N ILE A 87 -3.26 1.59 -3.20
CA ILE A 87 -4.20 2.44 -3.95
C ILE A 87 -4.83 1.75 -5.16
N LYS A 88 -4.72 0.42 -5.30
CA LYS A 88 -5.21 -0.31 -6.50
C LYS A 88 -6.72 -0.18 -6.72
N ASN A 89 -7.52 -0.11 -5.66
CA ASN A 89 -8.98 -0.05 -5.76
C ASN A 89 -9.47 1.40 -5.96
N PRO A 90 -10.03 1.79 -7.13
CA PRO A 90 -10.46 3.16 -7.40
C PRO A 90 -11.66 3.62 -6.54
N LYS A 91 -12.39 2.68 -5.91
CA LYS A 91 -13.52 3.00 -5.03
C LYS A 91 -13.09 3.28 -3.59
N ALA A 92 -11.89 2.86 -3.18
CA ALA A 92 -11.42 3.01 -1.82
C ALA A 92 -11.21 4.48 -1.45
N GLN A 93 -11.47 4.83 -0.18
CA GLN A 93 -11.32 6.19 0.32
C GLN A 93 -9.86 6.67 0.20
N VAL A 94 -8.90 5.79 0.55
CA VAL A 94 -7.47 6.07 0.45
C VAL A 94 -7.05 6.42 -0.98
N THR A 95 -7.50 5.66 -1.97
CA THR A 95 -7.20 5.92 -3.40
C THR A 95 -7.76 7.26 -3.87
N LYS A 96 -9.00 7.59 -3.48
CA LYS A 96 -9.61 8.88 -3.84
C LYS A 96 -8.87 10.05 -3.21
N ALA A 97 -8.44 9.91 -1.96
CA ALA A 97 -7.63 10.91 -1.27
C ALA A 97 -6.25 11.05 -1.92
N ALA A 98 -5.59 9.94 -2.26
CA ALA A 98 -4.32 9.93 -2.97
C ALA A 98 -4.40 10.65 -4.32
N PHE A 99 -5.47 10.46 -5.11
CA PHE A 99 -5.67 11.21 -6.35
C PHE A 99 -5.75 12.72 -6.11
N LYS A 100 -6.52 13.16 -5.11
CA LYS A 100 -6.65 14.58 -4.77
C LYS A 100 -5.32 15.20 -4.33
N LEU A 101 -4.55 14.48 -3.51
CA LEU A 101 -3.22 14.94 -3.09
C LEU A 101 -2.24 14.96 -4.28
N GLY A 102 -2.27 13.94 -5.14
CA GLY A 102 -1.48 13.90 -6.36
C GLY A 102 -1.79 15.07 -7.30
N ASP A 103 -3.05 15.49 -7.40
CA ASP A 103 -3.46 16.65 -8.20
C ASP A 103 -2.92 17.99 -7.68
N LEU A 104 -2.51 18.06 -6.41
CA LEU A 104 -1.81 19.22 -5.84
C LEU A 104 -0.29 19.17 -6.05
N ALA A 105 0.27 18.02 -6.45
CA ALA A 105 1.70 17.81 -6.52
C ALA A 105 2.26 18.01 -7.94
N ASP A 106 3.44 18.62 -8.04
CA ASP A 106 4.14 18.79 -9.33
C ASP A 106 4.68 17.47 -9.87
N ARG A 107 5.10 16.57 -8.96
CA ARG A 107 5.67 15.27 -9.29
C ARG A 107 5.04 14.16 -8.47
N ARG A 108 4.87 12.99 -9.09
CA ARG A 108 4.20 11.84 -8.50
C ARG A 108 5.00 10.60 -8.79
N PHE A 109 5.33 9.85 -7.75
CA PHE A 109 6.03 8.58 -7.86
C PHE A 109 5.29 7.50 -7.09
N ILE A 110 5.39 6.29 -7.60
CA ILE A 110 4.93 5.09 -6.92
C ILE A 110 6.09 4.10 -6.85
N LEU A 111 6.20 3.40 -5.73
CA LEU A 111 7.15 2.33 -5.51
C LEU A 111 6.36 1.05 -5.23
N SER A 112 6.71 -0.04 -5.91
CA SER A 112 6.15 -1.36 -5.61
C SER A 112 7.06 -2.44 -6.17
N GLY A 113 7.26 -3.51 -5.39
CA GLY A 113 7.92 -4.72 -5.89
C GLY A 113 7.00 -5.56 -6.78
N THR A 114 5.67 -5.43 -6.62
CA THR A 114 4.67 -6.23 -7.33
C THR A 114 3.45 -5.38 -7.71
N PRO A 115 3.53 -4.53 -8.76
CA PRO A 115 2.45 -3.59 -9.08
C PRO A 115 1.15 -4.26 -9.55
N MET A 116 1.18 -5.53 -9.93
CA MET A 116 0.00 -6.32 -10.34
C MET A 116 -0.17 -7.53 -9.42
N THR A 117 -1.12 -7.45 -8.48
CA THR A 117 -1.34 -8.54 -7.51
C THR A 117 -2.36 -9.57 -7.99
N GLN A 118 -3.45 -9.11 -8.61
CA GLN A 118 -4.54 -9.97 -9.06
C GLN A 118 -4.66 -10.00 -10.58
N GLY A 119 -4.32 -8.88 -11.24
CA GLY A 119 -4.27 -8.82 -12.69
C GLY A 119 -4.07 -7.41 -13.23
N PRO A 120 -4.09 -7.26 -14.57
CA PRO A 120 -3.83 -6.00 -15.29
C PRO A 120 -4.69 -4.81 -14.85
N LEU A 121 -5.87 -5.09 -14.30
CA LEU A 121 -6.78 -4.05 -13.83
C LEU A 121 -6.27 -3.34 -12.56
N ASP A 122 -5.38 -3.93 -11.77
CA ASP A 122 -4.78 -3.28 -10.60
C ASP A 122 -3.96 -2.03 -10.98
N LEU A 123 -3.54 -1.93 -12.24
CA LEU A 123 -2.74 -0.82 -12.76
C LEU A 123 -3.54 0.46 -12.99
N PHE A 124 -4.86 0.39 -13.14
CA PHE A 124 -5.64 1.58 -13.50
C PHE A 124 -5.43 2.73 -12.52
N SER A 125 -5.58 2.46 -11.22
CA SER A 125 -5.47 3.48 -10.19
C SER A 125 -4.04 3.99 -10.07
N GLN A 126 -3.05 3.11 -10.24
CA GLN A 126 -1.63 3.46 -10.21
C GLN A 126 -1.25 4.38 -11.38
N LEU A 127 -1.66 4.03 -12.59
CA LEU A 127 -1.46 4.85 -13.80
C LEU A 127 -2.19 6.19 -13.69
N LYS A 128 -3.43 6.18 -13.22
CA LYS A 128 -4.22 7.39 -13.01
C LYS A 128 -3.59 8.32 -11.98
N PHE A 129 -3.01 7.78 -10.91
CA PHE A 129 -2.26 8.57 -9.93
C PHE A 129 -1.03 9.20 -10.57
N LEU A 130 -0.20 8.41 -11.26
CA LEU A 130 1.03 8.89 -11.92
C LEU A 130 0.76 9.95 -12.98
N HIS A 131 -0.32 9.80 -13.76
CA HIS A 131 -0.60 10.70 -14.85
C HIS A 131 -2.10 10.87 -15.06
N THR A 132 -2.62 12.07 -14.75
CA THR A 132 -4.06 12.38 -14.83
C THR A 132 -4.65 12.20 -16.24
N LYS A 133 -3.81 12.13 -17.29
CA LYS A 133 -4.20 11.95 -18.70
C LYS A 133 -3.75 10.62 -19.34
N ALA A 134 -2.99 9.76 -18.65
CA ALA A 134 -2.52 8.48 -19.18
C ALA A 134 -3.15 7.37 -18.34
N PRO A 135 -4.00 6.53 -18.96
CA PRO A 135 -3.60 5.70 -20.10
C PRO A 135 -4.46 5.92 -21.37
N GLY A 136 -4.95 7.16 -21.59
CA GLY A 136 -6.01 7.42 -22.57
C GLY A 136 -7.40 6.99 -22.10
N TYR A 137 -7.52 6.54 -20.84
CA TYR A 137 -8.77 6.10 -20.20
C TYR A 137 -9.05 6.96 -18.96
N ARG A 138 -10.08 7.81 -19.03
CA ARG A 138 -10.46 8.68 -17.90
C ARG A 138 -11.17 7.93 -16.76
N THR A 139 -11.85 6.83 -17.10
CA THR A 139 -12.72 6.09 -16.19
C THR A 139 -12.28 4.64 -16.05
N TRP A 140 -12.52 4.08 -14.87
CA TRP A 140 -12.30 2.66 -14.59
C TRP A 140 -13.06 1.76 -15.57
N THR A 141 -14.30 2.12 -15.88
CA THR A 141 -15.14 1.36 -16.80
C THR A 141 -14.53 1.30 -18.20
N ALA A 142 -14.03 2.42 -18.73
CA ALA A 142 -13.37 2.43 -20.03
C ALA A 142 -12.09 1.58 -20.04
N PHE A 143 -11.30 1.66 -18.97
CA PHE A 143 -10.11 0.82 -18.80
C PHE A 143 -10.47 -0.67 -18.73
N LYS A 144 -11.48 -1.02 -17.92
CA LYS A 144 -11.98 -2.39 -17.79
C LYS A 144 -12.48 -2.93 -19.12
N THR A 145 -13.29 -2.16 -19.86
CA THR A 145 -13.75 -2.56 -21.19
C THR A 145 -12.57 -2.76 -22.15
N ALA A 146 -11.52 -1.95 -22.08
CA ALA A 146 -10.38 -2.08 -22.97
C ALA A 146 -9.51 -3.32 -22.70
N PHE A 147 -9.34 -3.71 -21.43
CA PHE A 147 -8.33 -4.70 -21.03
C PHE A 147 -8.89 -5.98 -20.40
N ALA A 148 -10.18 -6.05 -20.07
CA ALA A 148 -10.83 -7.25 -19.53
C ALA A 148 -11.80 -7.88 -20.53
N VAL A 149 -11.85 -9.21 -20.51
CA VAL A 149 -12.90 -10.01 -21.15
C VAL A 149 -13.93 -10.33 -20.09
N GLN A 150 -15.18 -9.93 -20.33
CA GLN A 150 -16.28 -10.10 -19.40
C GLN A 150 -17.34 -11.02 -19.98
N GLU A 151 -17.82 -11.94 -19.15
CA GLU A 151 -18.95 -12.81 -19.48
C GLU A 151 -20.09 -12.59 -18.49
N THR A 152 -21.32 -12.61 -19.01
CA THR A 152 -22.52 -12.58 -18.19
C THR A 152 -22.71 -13.95 -17.57
N GLN A 153 -22.63 -14.01 -16.25
CA GLN A 153 -22.95 -15.18 -15.46
C GLN A 153 -24.33 -15.00 -14.84
N TYR A 154 -25.11 -16.07 -14.82
CA TYR A 154 -26.46 -16.07 -14.24
C TYR A 154 -26.45 -16.82 -12.92
N ALA A 155 -26.97 -16.18 -11.87
CA ALA A 155 -27.18 -16.76 -10.55
C ALA A 155 -28.66 -16.61 -10.19
N GLY A 156 -29.46 -17.61 -10.59
CA GLY A 156 -30.93 -17.55 -10.52
C GLY A 156 -31.46 -16.43 -11.41
N GLN A 157 -32.29 -15.54 -10.85
CA GLN A 157 -32.84 -14.38 -11.57
C GLN A 157 -31.86 -13.19 -11.69
N ARG A 158 -30.68 -13.25 -11.07
CA ARG A 158 -29.69 -12.17 -11.13
C ARG A 158 -28.60 -12.52 -12.12
N SER A 159 -28.18 -11.56 -12.93
CA SER A 159 -26.98 -11.67 -13.76
C SER A 159 -25.88 -10.76 -13.22
N PHE A 160 -24.62 -11.20 -13.36
CA PHE A 160 -23.45 -10.40 -13.02
C PHE A 160 -22.34 -10.61 -14.05
N GLN A 161 -21.49 -9.61 -14.18
CA GLN A 161 -20.37 -9.64 -15.11
C GLN A 161 -19.13 -10.21 -14.43
N LYS A 162 -18.72 -11.42 -14.82
CA LYS A 162 -17.49 -12.05 -14.36
C LYS A 162 -16.35 -11.75 -15.33
N ILE A 163 -15.18 -11.41 -14.79
CA ILE A 163 -13.97 -11.31 -15.61
C ILE A 163 -13.47 -12.74 -15.82
N VAL A 164 -13.38 -13.16 -17.09
CA VAL A 164 -12.92 -14.51 -17.47
C VAL A 164 -11.53 -14.50 -18.11
N GLY A 165 -11.03 -13.32 -18.48
CA GLY A 165 -9.70 -13.16 -19.05
C GLY A 165 -9.35 -11.70 -19.28
N TYR A 166 -8.20 -11.48 -19.90
CA TYR A 166 -7.68 -10.15 -20.25
C TYR A 166 -7.32 -10.08 -21.73
N ARG A 167 -7.37 -8.87 -22.29
CA ARG A 167 -7.06 -8.58 -23.69
C ARG A 167 -6.20 -7.34 -23.81
N ASN A 168 -5.57 -7.14 -24.98
CA ASN A 168 -4.77 -5.94 -25.29
C ASN A 168 -3.60 -5.69 -24.31
N LEU A 169 -2.98 -6.75 -23.79
CA LEU A 169 -1.89 -6.63 -22.80
C LEU A 169 -0.64 -5.96 -23.36
N ASP A 170 -0.34 -6.17 -24.65
CA ASP A 170 0.79 -5.51 -25.32
C ASP A 170 0.62 -3.99 -25.29
N ARG A 171 -0.59 -3.51 -25.60
CA ARG A 171 -0.93 -2.10 -25.51
C ARG A 171 -0.79 -1.57 -24.08
N LEU A 172 -1.17 -2.34 -23.07
CA LEU A 172 -1.00 -1.95 -21.67
C LEU A 172 0.49 -1.84 -21.31
N THR A 173 1.32 -2.74 -21.81
CA THR A 173 2.77 -2.71 -21.65
C THR A 173 3.36 -1.44 -22.27
N GLU A 174 2.98 -1.10 -23.51
CA GLU A 174 3.44 0.13 -24.17
C GLU A 174 3.08 1.40 -23.40
N ILE A 175 1.88 1.42 -22.79
CA ILE A 175 1.44 2.53 -21.94
C ILE A 175 2.32 2.66 -20.69
N MET A 176 2.78 1.54 -20.11
CA MET A 176 3.59 1.54 -18.90
C MET A 176 5.05 1.91 -19.14
N LYS A 177 5.64 1.41 -20.24
CA LYS A 177 7.07 1.56 -20.59
C LYS A 177 7.66 2.94 -20.31
N PRO A 178 7.07 4.08 -20.76
CA PRO A 178 7.68 5.39 -20.53
C PRO A 178 7.65 5.86 -19.07
N THR A 179 6.80 5.26 -18.23
CA THR A 179 6.59 5.65 -16.83
C THR A 179 7.16 4.65 -15.82
N ALA A 180 7.67 3.51 -16.30
CA ALA A 180 8.12 2.42 -15.47
C ALA A 180 9.64 2.26 -15.56
N LEU A 181 10.30 2.35 -14.41
CA LEU A 181 11.65 1.85 -14.22
C LEU A 181 11.55 0.55 -13.43
N ARG A 182 11.98 -0.56 -14.02
CA ARG A 182 12.06 -1.86 -13.35
C ARG A 182 13.51 -2.29 -13.35
N LEU A 183 14.01 -2.65 -12.18
CA LEU A 183 15.34 -3.20 -11.98
C LEU A 183 15.17 -4.61 -11.41
N THR A 184 15.79 -5.60 -12.04
CA THR A 184 15.82 -6.97 -11.49
C THR A 184 16.98 -7.13 -10.52
N LYS A 185 16.96 -8.21 -9.72
CA LYS A 185 18.08 -8.53 -8.84
C LYS A 185 19.35 -8.83 -9.64
N GLU A 186 19.21 -9.50 -10.80
CA GLU A 186 20.35 -9.81 -11.67
C GLU A 186 21.04 -8.54 -12.20
N GLU A 187 20.28 -7.46 -12.41
CA GLU A 187 20.81 -6.18 -12.92
C GLU A 187 21.46 -5.32 -11.83
N CYS A 188 21.16 -5.56 -10.55
CA CYS A 188 21.54 -4.66 -9.44
C CYS A 188 22.57 -5.23 -8.47
N LEU A 189 22.63 -6.55 -8.30
CA LEU A 189 23.39 -7.17 -7.19
C LEU A 189 23.94 -8.54 -7.58
N ASP A 190 25.25 -8.74 -7.35
CA ASP A 190 25.87 -10.08 -7.23
C ASP A 190 25.45 -10.70 -5.89
N LEU A 191 24.19 -11.15 -5.81
CA LEU A 191 23.69 -11.87 -4.64
C LEU A 191 24.19 -13.32 -4.68
N PRO A 192 24.71 -13.86 -3.56
CA PRO A 192 24.98 -15.30 -3.46
C PRO A 192 23.69 -16.08 -3.69
N ALA A 193 23.81 -17.32 -4.16
CA ALA A 193 22.67 -18.17 -4.44
C ALA A 193 21.69 -18.22 -3.25
N LYS A 194 20.39 -18.13 -3.54
CA LYS A 194 19.35 -18.21 -2.52
C LYS A 194 19.43 -19.55 -1.80
N VAL A 195 19.86 -19.54 -0.53
CA VAL A 195 19.88 -20.74 0.31
C VAL A 195 18.51 -20.87 0.96
N TRP A 196 17.82 -21.96 0.65
CA TRP A 196 16.62 -22.37 1.36
C TRP A 196 17.01 -23.38 2.44
N GLN A 197 16.62 -23.13 3.67
CA GLN A 197 16.81 -24.06 4.78
C GLN A 197 15.43 -24.36 5.37
N GLU A 198 15.05 -25.64 5.33
CA GLU A 198 13.89 -26.12 6.06
C GLU A 198 14.33 -26.35 7.51
N ILE A 199 13.83 -25.50 8.42
CA ILE A 199 14.03 -25.68 9.87
C ILE A 199 12.76 -26.30 10.40
N ALA A 200 12.81 -27.61 10.70
CA ALA A 200 11.73 -28.28 11.42
C ALA A 200 11.75 -27.79 12.87
N ILE A 201 10.65 -27.15 13.30
CA ILE A 201 10.46 -26.72 14.69
C ILE A 201 9.49 -27.72 15.33
N GLU A 202 9.92 -28.34 16.43
CA GLU A 202 9.04 -29.21 17.22
C GLU A 202 8.07 -28.36 18.05
N MET A 203 6.80 -28.77 18.09
CA MET A 203 5.82 -28.16 18.98
C MET A 203 6.18 -28.46 20.44
N THR A 204 5.97 -27.50 21.34
CA THR A 204 6.04 -27.78 22.78
C THR A 204 4.92 -28.74 23.18
N SER A 205 5.06 -29.40 24.33
CA SER A 205 4.04 -30.33 24.86
C SER A 205 2.66 -29.66 25.03
N GLU A 206 2.63 -28.39 25.43
CA GLU A 206 1.40 -27.59 25.55
C GLU A 206 0.77 -27.30 24.18
N GLN A 207 1.57 -26.86 23.21
CA GLN A 207 1.11 -26.61 21.83
C GLN A 207 0.60 -27.89 21.17
N GLN A 208 1.32 -29.00 21.33
CA GLN A 208 0.96 -30.30 20.79
C GLN A 208 -0.39 -30.79 21.34
N LYS A 209 -0.67 -30.54 22.62
CA LYS A 209 -1.94 -30.89 23.26
C LYS A 209 -3.10 -30.09 22.66
N VAL A 210 -2.96 -28.76 22.59
CA VAL A 210 -3.97 -27.86 21.99
C VAL A 210 -4.21 -28.21 20.52
N TYR A 211 -3.13 -28.46 19.77
CA TYR A 211 -3.21 -28.87 18.37
C TYR A 211 -3.98 -30.19 18.20
N ASN A 212 -3.70 -31.19 19.04
CA ASN A 212 -4.38 -32.48 18.98
C ASN A 212 -5.87 -32.38 19.37
N GLU A 213 -6.21 -31.56 20.36
CA GLU A 213 -7.61 -31.29 20.74
C GLU A 213 -8.37 -30.65 19.57
N MET A 214 -7.78 -29.64 18.92
CA MET A 214 -8.36 -28.99 17.76
C MET A 214 -8.48 -29.93 16.54
N LYS A 215 -7.45 -30.73 16.29
CA LYS A 215 -7.45 -31.74 15.21
C LYS A 215 -8.56 -32.76 15.41
N ASN A 216 -8.72 -33.28 16.63
CA ASN A 216 -9.74 -34.27 16.94
C ASN A 216 -11.15 -33.69 16.86
N HIS A 217 -11.34 -32.44 17.28
CA HIS A 217 -12.60 -31.72 17.11
C HIS A 217 -12.96 -31.56 15.62
N ALA A 218 -12.01 -31.11 14.81
CA ALA A 218 -12.20 -30.93 13.37
C ALA A 218 -12.53 -32.26 12.65
N LEU A 219 -11.85 -33.35 13.01
CA LEU A 219 -12.12 -34.68 12.46
C LEU A 219 -13.51 -35.20 12.86
N SER A 220 -13.95 -34.93 14.09
CA SER A 220 -15.28 -35.32 14.55
C SER A 220 -16.37 -34.58 13.77
N GLU A 221 -16.24 -33.26 13.59
CA GLU A 221 -17.21 -32.47 12.81
C GLU A 221 -17.31 -32.93 11.35
N LEU A 222 -16.19 -33.32 10.74
CA LEU A 222 -16.15 -33.86 9.38
C LEU A 222 -16.80 -35.26 9.29
N ALA A 223 -16.58 -36.12 10.30
CA ALA A 223 -17.13 -37.47 10.32
C ALA A 223 -18.65 -37.51 10.51
N TYR A 224 -19.23 -36.55 11.23
CA TYR A 224 -20.68 -36.48 11.47
C TYR A 224 -21.49 -35.84 10.33
N GLY A 225 -20.89 -35.59 9.17
CA GLY A 225 -21.62 -35.24 7.93
C GLY A 225 -22.38 -33.90 8.00
N ALA A 226 -22.02 -33.01 8.91
CA ALA A 226 -22.53 -31.65 8.89
C ALA A 226 -22.14 -31.02 7.55
N ILE A 227 -23.13 -30.60 6.76
CA ILE A 227 -22.91 -29.91 5.48
C ILE A 227 -22.07 -28.67 5.77
N VAL A 228 -20.75 -28.78 5.58
CA VAL A 228 -19.83 -27.73 6.02
C VAL A 228 -19.94 -26.57 5.05
N SER A 229 -20.73 -25.57 5.45
CA SER A 229 -20.73 -24.25 4.82
C SER A 229 -19.27 -23.76 4.73
N SER A 230 -18.88 -23.30 3.53
CA SER A 230 -17.50 -23.10 3.06
C SER A 230 -16.59 -22.19 3.91
N THR A 231 -17.10 -21.61 5.00
CA THR A 231 -16.35 -20.76 5.94
C THR A 231 -15.68 -21.53 7.07
N LEU A 232 -16.26 -22.63 7.55
CA LEU A 232 -15.77 -23.41 8.70
C LEU A 232 -14.41 -24.11 8.47
N PRO A 233 -14.13 -24.76 7.32
CA PRO A 233 -12.88 -25.51 7.14
C PRO A 233 -11.66 -24.59 7.08
N LEU A 234 -11.79 -23.45 6.39
CA LEU A 234 -10.70 -22.46 6.26
C LEU A 234 -10.37 -21.83 7.61
N THR A 235 -11.37 -21.51 8.44
CA THR A 235 -11.11 -20.99 9.79
C THR A 235 -10.42 -22.00 10.68
N THR A 236 -10.76 -23.29 10.57
CA THR A 236 -10.13 -24.36 11.35
C THR A 236 -8.69 -24.60 10.91
N ILE A 237 -8.42 -24.59 9.60
CA ILE A 237 -7.05 -24.68 9.06
C ILE A 237 -6.21 -23.47 9.50
N MET A 238 -6.77 -22.26 9.44
CA MET A 238 -6.06 -21.05 9.88
C MET A 238 -5.71 -21.08 11.36
N LYS A 239 -6.59 -21.62 12.22
CA LYS A 239 -6.29 -21.77 13.66
C LYS A 239 -5.24 -22.86 13.93
N LEU A 240 -5.16 -23.90 13.10
CA LEU A 240 -4.12 -24.93 13.21
C LEU A 240 -2.75 -24.45 12.68
N GLN A 241 -2.74 -23.39 11.85
CA GLN A 241 -1.54 -22.74 11.31
C GLN A 241 -1.01 -21.58 12.19
N GLN A 242 -1.77 -21.16 13.21
CA GLN A 242 -1.39 -20.15 14.20
C GLN A 242 -0.66 -20.78 15.37
#